data_AF-A0A8S0RF74-F1
#
_entry.id   AF-A0A8S0RF74-F1
#
_cell.length_a   1.000
_cell.length_b   1.000
_cell.length_c   1.000
_cell.angle_alpha   90.00
_cell.angle_beta   90.00
_cell.angle_gamma   90.00
#
_symmetry.space_group_name_H-M   'P 1'
#
loop_
_entity.id
_entity.type
_entity.pdbx_description
1 polymer ?
#
loop_
_entity_poly.entity_id
_entity_poly.type
_entity_poly.pdbx_seq_one_letter_code
_entity_poly.pdbx_strand_id
1 'polypeptide(L)'
;MQISIVENSSPVRRSLSYDDQRRIELFLKDQIPTWFAIGGYFALATVSTAVLPHIFHQLKWYYGIVIYIIAPSLVFCNAYGSGLTDCSFSHHYEHLAIFTIGTWARESQGGILAGLAGCGAIVITYTSTDLMQDFKTGYLTLASPCSIFVSHTAVDMCVGSLIHYLWQKKNEGNADAFKPAIASGLICGDGMWT
;
A
#
# COMPACT_ATOMS: atom_id res chain seq x y z
N MET A 1 -14.76 37.98 -14.27
CA MET A 1 -14.31 38.22 -12.88
C MET A 1 -12.79 38.15 -12.88
N GLN A 2 -12.12 39.29 -13.14
CA GLN A 2 -10.67 39.40 -13.11
C GLN A 2 -10.23 39.41 -11.65
N ILE A 3 -9.47 38.41 -11.23
CA ILE A 3 -8.77 38.44 -9.95
C ILE A 3 -7.51 39.26 -10.20
N SER A 4 -7.51 40.47 -9.68
CA SER A 4 -6.41 41.43 -9.75
C SER A 4 -5.12 40.78 -9.25
N ILE A 5 -4.15 40.68 -10.16
CA ILE A 5 -2.74 40.44 -9.86
C ILE A 5 -2.25 41.66 -9.09
N VAL A 6 -2.46 41.65 -7.78
CA VAL A 6 -1.78 42.56 -6.87
C VAL A 6 -0.36 42.03 -6.72
N GLU A 7 0.52 42.69 -7.46
CA GLU A 7 1.97 42.70 -7.34
C GLU A 7 2.36 43.21 -5.94
N ASN A 8 2.15 42.40 -4.90
CA ASN A 8 2.55 42.74 -3.54
C ASN A 8 3.66 41.78 -3.05
N SER A 9 4.87 42.33 -3.01
CA SER A 9 6.00 41.99 -2.15
C SER A 9 6.88 40.77 -2.51
N SER A 10 7.97 41.09 -3.22
CA SER A 10 9.18 40.30 -3.45
C SER A 10 9.90 39.69 -2.21
N PRO A 11 9.70 40.13 -0.94
CA PRO A 11 10.17 39.38 0.24
C PRO A 11 9.28 38.18 0.62
N VAL A 12 7.95 38.27 0.51
CA VAL A 12 7.04 37.16 0.90
C VAL A 12 7.16 35.97 -0.04
N ARG A 13 7.30 36.23 -1.35
CA ARG A 13 7.60 35.17 -2.32
C ARG A 13 8.98 34.56 -2.09
N ARG A 14 9.97 35.36 -1.66
CA ARG A 14 11.32 34.87 -1.31
C ARG A 14 11.31 34.06 -0.02
N SER A 15 10.51 34.44 0.98
CA SER A 15 10.37 33.67 2.23
C SER A 15 9.62 32.36 1.99
N LEU A 16 8.52 32.37 1.21
CA LEU A 16 7.86 31.13 0.76
C LEU A 16 8.84 30.24 -0.01
N SER A 17 9.56 30.81 -0.99
CA SER A 17 10.56 30.09 -1.78
C SER A 17 11.72 29.57 -0.93
N TYR A 18 12.16 30.31 0.09
CA TYR A 18 13.24 29.90 1.00
C TYR A 18 12.79 28.78 1.93
N ASP A 19 11.59 28.90 2.51
CA ASP A 19 11.01 27.89 3.39
C ASP A 19 10.72 26.60 2.61
N ASP A 20 10.22 26.69 1.38
CA ASP A 20 10.03 25.55 0.48
C ASP A 20 11.37 24.90 0.12
N GLN A 21 12.38 25.71 -0.25
CA GLN A 21 13.70 25.20 -0.60
C GLN A 21 14.37 24.50 0.59
N ARG A 22 14.19 25.02 1.81
CA ARG A 22 14.69 24.41 3.04
C ARG A 22 13.94 23.12 3.40
N ARG A 23 12.62 23.07 3.20
CA ARG A 23 11.83 21.83 3.37
C ARG A 23 12.28 20.75 2.39
N ILE A 24 12.48 21.11 1.12
CA ILE A 24 12.98 20.21 0.08
C ILE A 24 14.38 19.71 0.43
N GLU A 25 15.29 20.59 0.87
CA GLU A 25 16.64 20.21 1.28
C GLU A 25 16.64 19.21 2.44
N LEU A 26 15.79 19.44 3.45
CA LEU A 26 15.65 18.53 4.59
C LEU A 26 15.00 17.19 4.18
N PHE A 27 13.99 17.23 3.33
CA PHE A 27 13.30 16.02 2.85
C PHE A 27 14.19 15.15 1.96
N LEU A 28 14.96 15.77 1.06
CA LEU A 28 15.87 15.05 0.15
C LEU A 28 17.12 14.52 0.86
N LYS A 29 17.54 15.15 1.95
CA LYS A 29 18.71 14.71 2.72
C LYS A 29 18.53 13.33 3.34
N ASP A 30 17.30 13.00 3.73
CA ASP A 30 16.93 11.72 4.32
C ASP A 30 16.22 10.79 3.32
N GLN A 31 16.58 10.88 2.04
CA GLN A 31 16.00 10.00 1.02
C GLN A 31 16.40 8.53 1.23
N ILE A 32 15.42 7.64 1.22
CA ILE A 32 15.65 6.20 1.35
C ILE A 32 16.46 5.73 0.13
N PRO A 33 17.61 5.06 0.31
CA PRO A 33 18.41 4.56 -0.79
C PRO A 33 17.57 3.59 -1.62
N THR A 34 17.48 3.83 -2.93
CA THR A 34 16.68 3.03 -3.86
C THR A 34 17.05 1.56 -3.86
N TRP A 35 18.32 1.24 -3.60
CA TRP A 35 18.77 -0.14 -3.44
C TRP A 35 18.08 -0.87 -2.28
N PHE A 36 17.81 -0.18 -1.16
CA PHE A 36 17.09 -0.74 -0.03
C PHE A 36 15.62 -1.03 -0.39
N ALA A 37 14.97 -0.12 -1.14
CA ALA A 37 13.60 -0.32 -1.61
C ALA A 37 13.51 -1.52 -2.60
N ILE A 38 14.45 -1.63 -3.54
CA ILE A 38 14.51 -2.75 -4.48
C ILE A 38 14.75 -4.06 -3.73
N GLY A 39 15.73 -4.09 -2.81
CA GLY A 39 16.04 -5.26 -2.00
C GLY A 39 14.86 -5.73 -1.14
N GLY A 40 14.18 -4.78 -0.47
CA GLY A 40 12.98 -5.06 0.33
C GLY A 40 11.83 -5.64 -0.50
N TYR A 41 11.60 -5.11 -1.70
CA TYR A 41 10.58 -5.65 -2.61
C TYR A 41 10.89 -7.09 -3.05
N PHE A 42 12.12 -7.39 -3.46
CA PHE A 42 12.51 -8.76 -3.80
C PHE A 42 12.41 -9.72 -2.61
N ALA A 43 12.79 -9.28 -1.41
CA ALA A 43 12.66 -10.08 -0.19
C ALA A 43 11.18 -10.37 0.13
N LEU A 44 10.29 -9.37 0.06
CA LEU A 44 8.86 -9.58 0.29
C LEU A 44 8.22 -10.47 -0.78
N ALA A 45 8.56 -10.27 -2.04
CA ALA A 45 8.05 -11.08 -3.14
C ALA A 45 8.47 -12.55 -3.01
N THR A 46 9.73 -12.81 -2.63
CA THR A 46 10.23 -14.18 -2.43
C THR A 46 9.59 -14.85 -1.22
N VAL A 47 9.50 -14.16 -0.07
CA VAL A 47 8.83 -14.69 1.13
C VAL A 47 7.36 -14.99 0.85
N SER A 48 6.63 -14.08 0.21
CA SER A 48 5.22 -14.31 -0.10
C SER A 48 5.02 -15.42 -1.13
N THR A 49 5.88 -15.49 -2.15
CA THR A 49 5.83 -16.58 -3.14
C THR A 49 6.09 -17.93 -2.50
N ALA A 50 6.90 -18.02 -1.44
CA ALA A 50 7.14 -19.25 -0.69
C ALA A 50 6.01 -19.62 0.30
N VAL A 51 5.36 -18.62 0.91
CA VAL A 51 4.33 -18.82 1.94
C VAL A 51 2.93 -19.08 1.35
N LEU A 52 2.55 -18.40 0.27
CA LEU A 52 1.25 -18.56 -0.39
C LEU A 52 0.91 -20.01 -0.79
N PRO A 53 1.85 -20.79 -1.37
CA PRO A 53 1.59 -22.17 -1.80
C PRO A 53 1.52 -23.15 -0.64
N HIS A 54 2.13 -22.80 0.49
CA HIS A 54 2.10 -23.60 1.71
C HIS A 54 0.79 -23.40 2.48
N ILE A 55 0.20 -22.20 2.45
CA ILE A 55 -1.10 -21.92 3.07
C ILE A 55 -2.24 -22.40 2.16
N PHE A 56 -2.08 -22.26 0.84
CA PHE A 56 -3.09 -22.65 -0.13
C PHE A 56 -2.54 -23.56 -1.22
N HIS A 57 -2.60 -24.86 -0.97
CA HIS A 57 -2.26 -25.88 -1.98
C HIS A 57 -3.09 -25.77 -3.28
N GLN A 58 -4.25 -25.10 -3.23
CA GLN A 58 -5.14 -24.86 -4.37
C GLN A 58 -4.67 -23.71 -5.29
N LEU A 59 -3.74 -22.86 -4.84
CA LEU A 59 -3.32 -21.67 -5.58
C LEU A 59 -2.04 -21.97 -6.35
N LYS A 60 -2.17 -22.14 -7.66
CA LYS A 60 -1.03 -22.43 -8.53
C LYS A 60 -0.06 -21.24 -8.53
N TRP A 61 1.24 -21.53 -8.42
CA TRP A 61 2.34 -20.55 -8.31
C TRP A 61 2.32 -19.45 -9.38
N TYR A 62 1.78 -19.72 -10.57
CA TYR A 62 1.71 -18.74 -11.65
C TYR A 62 0.81 -17.52 -11.33
N TYR A 63 -0.25 -17.69 -10.53
CA TYR A 63 -1.10 -16.57 -10.15
C TYR A 63 -0.34 -15.57 -9.27
N GLY A 64 0.50 -16.07 -8.36
CA GLY A 64 1.37 -15.22 -7.51
C GLY A 64 2.34 -14.39 -8.36
N ILE A 65 3.03 -15.02 -9.31
CA ILE A 65 3.98 -14.34 -10.19
C ILE A 65 3.30 -13.23 -11.01
N VAL A 66 2.13 -13.50 -11.57
CA VAL A 66 1.38 -12.51 -12.37
C VAL A 66 0.95 -11.32 -11.51
N ILE A 67 0.45 -11.56 -10.29
CA ILE A 67 0.09 -10.48 -9.35
C ILE A 67 1.33 -9.66 -8.97
N TYR A 68 2.48 -10.30 -8.72
CA TYR A 68 3.71 -9.59 -8.39
C TYR A 68 4.25 -8.72 -9.53
N ILE A 69 4.02 -9.08 -10.79
CA ILE A 69 4.42 -8.25 -11.94
C ILE A 69 3.47 -7.06 -12.14
N ILE A 70 2.16 -7.26 -11.94
CA ILE A 70 1.14 -6.24 -12.20
C ILE A 70 1.03 -5.25 -11.03
N ALA A 71 1.14 -5.72 -9.79
CA ALA A 71 0.93 -4.90 -8.60
C ALA A 71 1.86 -3.67 -8.50
N PRO A 72 3.18 -3.75 -8.75
CA PRO A 72 4.07 -2.58 -8.68
C PRO A 72 3.68 -1.48 -9.67
N SER A 73 3.23 -1.87 -10.86
CA SER A 73 2.76 -0.93 -11.88
C SER A 73 1.50 -0.20 -11.41
N LEU A 74 0.56 -0.92 -10.80
CA LEU A 74 -0.67 -0.33 -10.23
C LEU A 74 -0.37 0.55 -9.01
N VAL A 75 0.53 0.11 -8.13
CA VAL A 75 1.00 0.87 -6.97
C VAL A 75 1.66 2.18 -7.40
N PHE A 76 2.55 2.12 -8.39
CA PHE A 76 3.21 3.32 -8.92
C PHE A 76 2.20 4.29 -9.54
N CYS A 77 1.30 3.79 -10.39
CA CYS A 77 0.26 4.61 -11.00
C CYS A 77 -0.65 5.26 -9.95
N ASN A 78 -1.05 4.52 -8.92
CA ASN A 78 -1.94 5.03 -7.88
C ASN A 78 -1.23 6.04 -6.97
N ALA A 79 -0.02 5.75 -6.51
CA ALA A 79 0.78 6.69 -5.72
C ALA A 79 1.07 7.98 -6.50
N TYR A 80 1.42 7.88 -7.78
CA TYR A 80 1.65 9.03 -8.65
C TYR A 80 0.37 9.85 -8.87
N GLY A 81 -0.77 9.18 -9.11
CA GLY A 81 -2.08 9.82 -9.23
C GLY A 81 -2.48 10.57 -7.96
N SER A 82 -2.45 9.91 -6.81
CA SER A 82 -2.77 10.53 -5.51
C SER A 82 -1.77 11.63 -5.13
N GLY A 83 -0.52 11.55 -5.59
CA GLY A 83 0.47 12.61 -5.48
C GLY A 83 0.06 13.89 -6.21
N LEU A 84 -0.59 13.78 -7.37
CA LEU A 84 -0.97 14.92 -8.21
C LEU A 84 -2.39 15.45 -7.98
N THR A 85 -3.37 14.59 -7.67
CA THR A 85 -4.80 14.97 -7.69
C THR A 85 -5.53 14.81 -6.35
N ASP A 86 -4.83 14.46 -5.27
CA ASP A 86 -5.40 14.16 -3.94
C ASP A 86 -6.51 13.08 -3.92
N CYS A 87 -6.78 12.44 -5.05
CA CYS A 87 -7.81 11.41 -5.20
C CYS A 87 -7.20 9.99 -5.16
N SER A 88 -7.93 9.08 -4.50
CA SER A 88 -7.62 7.65 -4.46
C SER A 88 -8.57 6.90 -5.40
N PHE A 89 -8.08 6.39 -6.54
CA PHE A 89 -8.89 5.56 -7.44
C PHE A 89 -8.82 4.06 -7.11
N SER A 90 -8.12 3.72 -6.02
CA SER A 90 -7.82 2.36 -5.56
C SER A 90 -9.06 1.45 -5.57
N HIS A 91 -10.19 1.94 -5.05
CA HIS A 91 -11.44 1.18 -4.93
C HIS A 91 -12.10 0.83 -6.29
N HIS A 92 -11.84 1.62 -7.33
CA HIS A 92 -12.36 1.32 -8.68
C HIS A 92 -11.49 0.28 -9.40
N TYR A 93 -10.16 0.36 -9.22
CA TYR A 93 -9.24 -0.66 -9.72
C TYR A 93 -9.45 -2.01 -9.02
N GLU A 94 -9.82 -1.97 -7.74
CA GLU A 94 -10.18 -3.12 -6.91
C GLU A 94 -11.32 -3.96 -7.52
N HIS A 95 -12.48 -3.33 -7.78
CA HIS A 95 -13.64 -4.06 -8.28
C HIS A 95 -13.38 -4.68 -9.65
N LEU A 96 -12.63 -3.98 -10.50
CA LEU A 96 -12.22 -4.49 -11.81
C LEU A 96 -11.21 -5.64 -11.69
N ALA A 97 -10.21 -5.51 -10.82
CA ALA A 97 -9.18 -6.53 -10.62
C ALA A 97 -9.76 -7.83 -10.06
N ILE A 98 -10.65 -7.76 -9.05
CA ILE A 98 -11.33 -8.92 -8.50
C ILE A 98 -12.16 -9.62 -9.58
N PHE A 99 -12.86 -8.85 -10.42
CA PHE A 99 -13.69 -9.40 -11.48
C PHE A 99 -12.86 -10.07 -12.58
N THR A 100 -11.78 -9.44 -13.05
CA THR A 100 -10.90 -10.00 -14.08
C THR A 100 -10.12 -11.23 -13.59
N ILE A 101 -9.60 -11.20 -12.36
CA ILE A 101 -8.88 -12.35 -11.77
C ILE A 101 -9.85 -13.49 -11.44
N GLY A 102 -11.03 -13.17 -10.90
CA GLY A 102 -12.07 -14.16 -10.58
C GLY A 102 -12.60 -14.87 -11.83
N THR A 103 -12.78 -14.14 -12.94
CA THR A 103 -13.18 -14.73 -14.22
C THR A 103 -12.08 -15.58 -14.84
N TRP A 104 -10.81 -15.17 -14.74
CA TRP A 104 -9.67 -15.95 -15.25
C TRP A 104 -9.40 -17.21 -14.42
N ALA A 105 -9.63 -17.19 -13.11
CA ALA A 105 -9.43 -18.34 -12.24
C ALA A 105 -10.59 -19.35 -12.21
N ARG A 106 -11.68 -19.06 -12.94
CA ARG A 106 -12.89 -19.89 -13.00
C ARG A 106 -12.65 -21.29 -13.57
N GLU A 107 -11.64 -21.46 -14.41
CA GLU A 107 -11.33 -22.74 -15.05
C GLU A 107 -10.64 -23.75 -14.10
N SER A 108 -10.08 -23.30 -12.96
CA SER A 108 -9.25 -24.15 -12.09
C SER A 108 -9.86 -24.51 -10.72
N GLN A 109 -11.18 -24.36 -10.52
CA GLN A 109 -11.88 -24.53 -9.23
C GLN A 109 -11.41 -23.58 -8.09
N GLY A 110 -10.40 -22.73 -8.32
CA GLY A 110 -9.81 -21.81 -7.34
C GLY A 110 -10.30 -20.35 -7.38
N GLY A 111 -11.44 -20.06 -8.03
CA GLY A 111 -11.90 -18.68 -8.28
C GLY A 111 -12.06 -17.80 -7.03
N ILE A 112 -12.52 -18.38 -5.92
CA ILE A 112 -12.66 -17.67 -4.63
C ILE A 112 -11.28 -17.29 -4.07
N LEU A 113 -10.30 -18.17 -4.22
CA LEU A 113 -8.95 -17.97 -3.74
C LEU A 113 -8.16 -16.96 -4.58
N ALA A 114 -8.42 -16.92 -5.88
CA ALA A 114 -7.88 -15.92 -6.78
C ALA A 114 -8.51 -14.53 -6.55
N GLY A 115 -9.81 -14.46 -6.25
CA GLY A 115 -10.46 -13.22 -5.82
C GLY A 115 -9.91 -12.70 -4.49
N LEU A 116 -9.55 -13.60 -3.58
CA LEU A 116 -8.90 -13.28 -2.30
C LEU A 116 -7.47 -12.76 -2.46
N ALA A 117 -6.70 -13.36 -3.38
CA ALA A 117 -5.39 -12.85 -3.79
C ALA A 117 -5.52 -11.48 -4.50
N GLY A 118 -6.59 -11.28 -5.28
CA GLY A 118 -6.97 -9.98 -5.84
C GLY A 118 -7.30 -8.94 -4.78
N CYS A 119 -7.97 -9.34 -3.69
CA CYS A 119 -8.23 -8.48 -2.54
C CYS A 119 -6.92 -8.04 -1.85
N GLY A 120 -5.93 -8.92 -1.76
CA GLY A 120 -4.59 -8.57 -1.28
C GLY A 120 -3.89 -7.48 -2.10
N ALA A 121 -4.16 -7.37 -3.40
CA ALA A 121 -3.60 -6.31 -4.24
C ALA A 121 -4.17 -4.92 -3.89
N ILE A 122 -5.39 -4.84 -3.37
CA ILE A 122 -6.06 -3.60 -2.95
C ILE A 122 -5.30 -2.94 -1.83
N VAL A 123 -4.89 -3.73 -0.82
CA VAL A 123 -4.13 -3.27 0.34
C VAL A 123 -2.87 -2.55 -0.12
N ILE A 124 -2.18 -3.12 -1.11
CA ILE A 124 -0.92 -2.54 -1.60
C ILE A 124 -1.17 -1.18 -2.25
N THR A 125 -2.24 -1.02 -3.05
CA THR A 125 -2.60 0.26 -3.65
C THR A 125 -3.15 1.26 -2.64
N TYR A 126 -3.98 0.85 -1.69
CA TYR A 126 -4.50 1.71 -0.62
C TYR A 126 -3.37 2.23 0.27
N THR A 127 -2.53 1.33 0.78
CA THR A 127 -1.33 1.66 1.57
C THR A 127 -0.40 2.61 0.81
N SER A 128 -0.29 2.50 -0.52
CA SER A 128 0.52 3.43 -1.31
C SER A 128 -0.04 4.85 -1.36
N THR A 129 -1.37 5.01 -1.32
CA THR A 129 -2.00 6.33 -1.25
C THR A 129 -1.85 6.93 0.14
N ASP A 130 -2.08 6.15 1.19
CA ASP A 130 -1.91 6.59 2.58
C ASP A 130 -0.47 7.04 2.83
N LEU A 131 0.51 6.24 2.39
CA LEU A 131 1.91 6.61 2.49
C LEU A 131 2.25 7.90 1.71
N MET A 132 1.62 8.12 0.55
CA MET A 132 1.78 9.36 -0.23
C MET A 132 1.17 10.56 0.51
N GLN A 133 0.02 10.39 1.16
CA GLN A 133 -0.61 11.41 1.98
C GLN A 133 0.22 11.71 3.24
N ASP A 134 0.80 10.70 3.86
CA ASP A 134 1.72 10.83 4.98
C ASP A 134 3.01 11.53 4.56
N PHE A 135 3.53 11.31 3.35
CA PHE A 135 4.67 12.08 2.83
C PHE A 135 4.31 13.54 2.58
N LYS A 136 3.12 13.85 2.06
CA LYS A 136 2.65 15.25 1.93
C LYS A 136 2.54 15.92 3.29
N THR A 137 1.98 15.22 4.26
CA THR A 137 1.85 15.70 5.65
C THR A 137 3.21 15.83 6.32
N GLY A 138 4.10 14.87 6.10
CA GLY A 138 5.49 14.85 6.56
C GLY A 138 6.30 16.02 6.02
N TYR A 139 6.15 16.33 4.74
CA TYR A 139 6.77 17.49 4.10
C TYR A 139 6.32 18.81 4.74
N LEU A 140 5.04 18.93 5.11
CA LEU A 140 4.53 20.12 5.81
C LEU A 140 5.00 20.22 7.27
N THR A 141 5.21 19.08 7.93
CA THR A 141 5.63 18.98 9.35
C THR A 141 7.14 18.87 9.53
N LEU A 142 7.93 18.91 8.45
CA LEU A 142 9.39 18.70 8.44
C LEU A 142 9.80 17.32 8.97
N ALA A 143 8.91 16.32 8.90
CA ALA A 143 9.22 14.96 9.27
C ALA A 143 10.08 14.27 8.19
N SER A 144 11.06 13.49 8.63
CA SER A 144 11.96 12.75 7.75
C SER A 144 11.23 11.60 7.04
N PRO A 145 11.39 11.43 5.71
CA PRO A 145 10.79 10.32 4.95
C PRO A 145 11.14 8.93 5.51
N CYS A 146 12.39 8.77 5.95
CA CYS A 146 12.85 7.53 6.57
C CYS A 146 12.07 7.20 7.85
N SER A 147 11.79 8.20 8.69
CA SER A 147 11.05 8.02 9.93
C SER A 147 9.61 7.55 9.66
N ILE A 148 8.95 8.15 8.67
CA ILE A 148 7.57 7.82 8.29
C ILE A 148 7.49 6.37 7.80
N PHE A 149 8.44 5.97 6.96
CA PHE A 149 8.51 4.60 6.45
C PHE A 149 8.77 3.57 7.55
N VAL A 150 9.70 3.86 8.47
CA VAL A 150 10.00 2.98 9.60
C VAL A 150 8.80 2.87 10.54
N SER A 151 8.10 3.97 10.83
CA SER A 151 6.90 3.93 11.66
C SER A 151 5.79 3.11 11.01
N HIS A 152 5.55 3.29 9.71
CA HIS A 152 4.51 2.54 8.98
C HIS A 152 4.81 1.04 9.03
N THR A 153 6.04 0.65 8.65
CA THR A 153 6.46 -0.77 8.64
C THR A 153 6.46 -1.39 10.04
N ALA A 154 6.86 -0.64 11.06
CA ALA A 154 6.88 -1.13 12.44
C ALA A 154 5.46 -1.37 12.98
N VAL A 155 4.51 -0.47 12.68
CA VAL A 155 3.11 -0.63 13.06
C VAL A 155 2.52 -1.87 12.36
N ASP A 156 2.73 -2.03 11.06
CA ASP A 156 2.25 -3.20 10.31
C ASP A 156 2.77 -4.53 10.90
N MET A 157 4.07 -4.59 11.21
CA MET A 157 4.69 -5.79 11.80
C MET A 157 4.17 -6.07 13.21
N CYS A 158 3.99 -5.05 14.04
CA CYS A 158 3.43 -5.18 15.38
C CYS A 158 1.99 -5.67 15.34
N VAL A 159 1.15 -5.06 14.50
CA VAL A 159 -0.25 -5.42 14.33
C VAL A 159 -0.37 -6.84 13.77
N GLY A 160 0.38 -7.18 12.73
CA GLY A 160 0.41 -8.53 12.15
C GLY A 160 0.84 -9.60 13.15
N SER A 161 1.88 -9.32 13.95
CA SER A 161 2.37 -10.24 14.98
C SER A 161 1.37 -10.41 16.12
N LEU A 162 0.72 -9.33 16.56
CA LEU A 162 -0.30 -9.36 17.60
C LEU A 162 -1.54 -10.15 17.16
N ILE A 163 -1.99 -9.95 15.91
CA ILE A 163 -3.11 -10.72 15.33
C ILE A 163 -2.75 -12.20 15.30
N HIS A 164 -1.55 -12.55 14.82
CA HIS A 164 -1.09 -13.95 14.79
C HIS A 164 -1.05 -14.55 16.20
N TYR A 165 -0.49 -13.83 17.18
CA TYR A 165 -0.38 -14.28 18.56
C TYR A 165 -1.74 -14.48 19.24
N LEU A 166 -2.65 -13.51 19.13
CA LEU A 166 -4.01 -13.60 19.69
C LEU A 166 -4.81 -14.74 19.06
N TRP A 167 -4.62 -14.98 17.76
CA TRP A 167 -5.28 -16.06 17.04
C TRP A 167 -4.73 -17.43 17.42
N GLN A 168 -3.40 -17.59 17.52
CA GLN A 168 -2.75 -18.81 18.00
C GLN A 168 -3.21 -19.16 19.41
N LYS A 169 -3.44 -18.14 20.25
CA LYS A 169 -3.97 -18.31 21.60
C LYS A 169 -5.45 -18.69 21.64
N LYS A 170 -6.23 -18.37 20.59
CA LYS A 170 -7.69 -18.57 20.57
C LYS A 170 -8.13 -19.85 19.86
N ASN A 171 -7.39 -20.34 18.85
CA ASN A 171 -7.78 -21.50 18.04
C ASN A 171 -6.62 -22.49 17.84
N GLU A 172 -6.49 -23.49 18.72
CA GLU A 172 -5.50 -24.57 18.58
C GLU A 172 -5.83 -25.61 17.48
N GLY A 173 -7.05 -25.61 16.90
CA GLY A 173 -7.54 -26.76 16.11
C GLY A 173 -8.08 -26.57 14.67
N ASN A 174 -8.52 -25.39 14.23
CA ASN A 174 -9.20 -25.22 12.92
C ASN A 174 -8.89 -23.89 12.18
N ALA A 175 -7.74 -23.28 12.48
CA ALA A 175 -7.40 -21.92 12.08
C ALA A 175 -7.09 -21.72 10.58
N ASP A 176 -6.62 -22.74 9.86
CA ASP A 176 -5.94 -22.52 8.58
C ASP A 176 -6.86 -22.18 7.40
N ALA A 177 -8.12 -22.60 7.44
CA ALA A 177 -9.07 -22.38 6.34
C ALA A 177 -9.72 -20.98 6.36
N PHE A 178 -9.87 -20.37 7.53
CA PHE A 178 -10.56 -19.08 7.69
C PHE A 178 -9.63 -17.86 7.75
N LYS A 179 -8.32 -18.06 7.91
CA LYS A 179 -7.28 -17.02 7.95
C LYS A 179 -7.43 -15.94 6.88
N PRO A 180 -7.54 -16.27 5.59
CA PRO A 180 -7.54 -15.24 4.56
C PRO A 180 -8.93 -14.60 4.39
N ALA A 181 -10.02 -15.31 4.72
CA ALA A 181 -11.39 -14.82 4.62
C ALA A 181 -11.70 -13.78 5.72
N ILE A 182 -11.15 -13.99 6.93
CA ILE A 182 -11.26 -13.02 8.03
C ILE A 182 -10.36 -11.81 7.75
N ALA A 183 -9.14 -12.03 7.25
CA ALA A 183 -8.25 -10.93 6.85
C ALA A 183 -8.90 -10.07 5.74
N SER A 184 -9.46 -10.69 4.70
CA SER A 184 -10.15 -9.95 3.64
C SER A 184 -11.44 -9.28 4.12
N GLY A 185 -12.16 -9.87 5.09
CA GLY A 185 -13.36 -9.27 5.67
C GLY A 185 -13.05 -8.04 6.54
N LEU A 186 -11.90 -8.05 7.23
CA LEU A 186 -11.42 -6.89 8.01
C LEU A 186 -10.88 -5.78 7.09
N ILE A 187 -10.28 -6.16 5.96
CA ILE A 187 -9.70 -5.25 4.96
C ILE A 187 -10.75 -4.63 4.03
N CYS A 188 -11.77 -5.39 3.62
CA CYS A 188 -12.90 -4.91 2.83
C CYS A 188 -13.97 -4.21 3.70
N GLY A 189 -13.88 -4.36 5.02
CA GLY A 189 -14.75 -3.75 6.00
C GLY A 189 -14.27 -2.36 6.42
N ASP A 190 -14.15 -1.42 5.49
CA ASP A 190 -14.01 0.02 5.77
C ASP A 190 -15.32 0.59 6.36
N GLY A 191 -15.66 0.15 7.56
CA GLY A 191 -16.83 0.60 8.32
C GLY A 191 -16.55 0.82 9.81
N MET A 192 -15.29 0.74 10.26
CA MET A 192 -14.96 0.95 11.68
C MET A 192 -14.26 2.29 11.96
N TRP A 193 -13.84 3.03 10.92
CA TRP A 193 -13.23 4.36 11.05
C TRP A 193 -13.70 5.36 9.97
N THR A 194 -14.97 5.27 9.56
CA THR A 194 -15.74 6.43 9.06
C THR A 194 -16.93 6.64 9.97
#